data_AF-A0A831Z5W2-F1
#
_entry.id   AF-A0A831Z5W2-F1
#
_cell.length_a   1.000
_cell.length_b   1.000
_cell.length_c   1.000
_cell.angle_alpha   90.00
_cell.angle_beta   90.00
_cell.angle_gamma   90.00
#
_symmetry.space_group_name_H-M   'P 1'
#
loop_
_entity.id
_entity.type
_entity.pdbx_description
1 polymer ?
#
loop_
_entity_poly.entity_id
_entity_poly.type
_entity_poly.pdbx_seq_one_letter_code
_entity_poly.pdbx_strand_id
1 'polypeptide(L)'
;MKFLLTLLEVNMGKIKTIVKKEIKLKVMTKGFLIGTLLGPIIILLFSFGPAFFIALSEKKPVNLVVVENTGRLQSEFQKVFSDTLENGMPRFRITFMDSLTFQQKQNELFDQLEKGKLKAVVVIPSTIFSSGKAIYYSKSASDIDFISNLKERLSNVVNREKMRQAGVDPLLVERLSTPVKLETRKVQKGSVQKSNVGQVWAMAFVFTMMLYMTSIFYGNAVMRGVLEEKTSRIVEILLSSINAFQLMLGKIIGIGLVGLIQYLFWGLMGIVGFVLVSVSKPEFVKYLQVQP
;
A
#
# COMPACT_ATOMS: atom_id res chain seq x y z
N MET A 1 -6.07 2.91 -57.59
CA MET A 1 -5.02 2.38 -56.69
C MET A 1 -3.72 3.20 -56.72
N LYS A 2 -3.13 3.51 -57.89
CA LYS A 2 -1.96 4.41 -57.99
C LYS A 2 -2.18 5.81 -57.40
N PHE A 3 -3.35 6.43 -57.62
CA PHE A 3 -3.68 7.77 -57.08
C PHE A 3 -3.77 7.82 -55.53
N LEU A 4 -4.19 6.71 -54.90
CA LEU A 4 -4.20 6.53 -53.45
C LEU A 4 -2.78 6.28 -52.90
N LEU A 5 -1.92 5.63 -53.68
CA LEU A 5 -0.51 5.41 -53.34
C LEU A 5 0.32 6.69 -53.46
N THR A 6 0.02 7.58 -54.41
CA THR A 6 0.69 8.89 -54.54
C THR A 6 0.30 9.85 -53.41
N LEU A 7 -0.94 9.78 -52.90
CA LEU A 7 -1.35 10.51 -51.68
C LEU A 7 -0.65 9.96 -50.41
N LEU A 8 -0.14 8.74 -50.47
CA LEU A 8 0.57 8.04 -49.39
C LEU A 8 2.09 8.04 -49.58
N GLU A 9 2.68 8.93 -50.38
CA GLU A 9 4.12 9.18 -50.31
C GLU A 9 4.45 9.86 -48.98
N VAL A 10 4.61 9.02 -47.96
CA VAL A 10 4.99 9.39 -46.61
C VAL A 10 6.43 9.89 -46.64
N ASN A 11 6.60 11.22 -46.66
CA ASN A 11 7.91 11.83 -46.60
C ASN A 11 8.46 11.77 -45.16
N MET A 12 9.36 10.80 -44.93
CA MET A 12 9.95 10.54 -43.62
C MET A 12 10.72 11.76 -43.05
N GLY A 13 11.28 12.61 -43.91
CA GLY A 13 11.97 13.84 -43.51
C GLY A 13 11.01 14.88 -42.92
N LYS A 14 9.80 15.00 -43.48
CA LYS A 14 8.75 15.88 -42.95
C LYS A 14 8.25 15.37 -41.59
N ILE A 15 8.00 14.07 -41.46
CA ILE A 15 7.60 13.46 -40.18
C ILE A 15 8.65 13.71 -39.10
N LYS A 16 9.93 13.49 -39.39
CA LYS A 16 11.02 13.72 -38.43
C LYS A 16 11.05 15.17 -37.94
N THR A 17 10.81 16.14 -38.83
CA THR A 17 10.76 17.57 -38.49
C THR A 17 9.57 17.86 -37.55
N ILE A 18 8.41 17.27 -37.83
CA ILE A 18 7.21 17.40 -36.99
C ILE A 18 7.46 16.78 -35.61
N VAL A 19 8.01 15.57 -35.55
CA VAL A 19 8.39 14.90 -34.29
C VAL A 19 9.33 15.79 -33.46
N LYS A 20 10.38 16.34 -34.07
CA LYS A 20 11.35 17.20 -33.38
C LYS A 20 10.71 18.47 -32.83
N LYS A 21 9.81 19.09 -33.62
CA LYS A 21 9.04 20.26 -33.19
C LYS A 21 8.17 19.91 -31.97
N GLU A 22 7.42 18.81 -32.04
CA GLU A 22 6.51 18.38 -30.98
C GLU A 22 7.25 18.05 -29.68
N ILE A 23 8.37 17.32 -29.77
CA ILE A 23 9.22 17.04 -28.60
C ILE A 23 9.68 18.35 -27.96
N LYS A 24 10.22 19.29 -28.74
CA LYS A 24 10.73 20.57 -28.23
C LYS A 24 9.63 21.40 -27.57
N LEU A 25 8.44 21.45 -28.17
CA LEU A 25 7.30 22.17 -27.61
C LEU A 25 6.84 21.56 -26.30
N LYS A 26 6.87 20.23 -26.15
CA LYS A 26 6.36 19.54 -24.95
C LYS A 26 7.36 19.51 -23.79
N VAL A 27 8.62 19.18 -24.07
CA VAL A 27 9.67 19.05 -23.03
C VAL A 27 9.94 20.38 -22.33
N MET A 28 9.77 21.50 -23.03
CA MET A 28 9.97 22.84 -22.46
C MET A 28 8.74 23.38 -21.71
N THR A 29 7.63 22.64 -21.66
CA THR A 29 6.45 23.10 -20.91
C THR A 29 6.70 23.03 -19.42
N LYS A 30 6.17 24.02 -18.68
CA LYS A 30 6.15 24.00 -17.21
C LYS A 30 5.52 22.70 -16.69
N GLY A 31 4.44 22.24 -17.32
CA GLY A 31 3.76 20.98 -16.95
C GLY A 31 4.66 19.75 -17.07
N PHE A 32 5.44 19.64 -18.16
CA PHE A 32 6.38 18.53 -18.33
C PHE A 32 7.51 18.59 -17.29
N LEU A 33 8.14 19.75 -17.10
CA LEU A 33 9.22 19.92 -16.14
C LEU A 33 8.76 19.63 -14.71
N ILE A 34 7.61 20.19 -14.31
CA ILE A 34 7.00 19.97 -13.00
C ILE A 34 6.63 18.49 -12.83
N GLY A 35 5.95 17.88 -13.81
CA GLY A 35 5.54 16.48 -13.75
C GLY A 35 6.71 15.50 -13.71
N THR A 36 7.77 15.79 -14.47
CA THR A 36 8.99 14.96 -14.51
C THR A 36 9.75 15.01 -13.19
N LEU A 37 9.83 16.18 -12.54
CA LEU A 37 10.56 16.34 -11.27
C LEU A 37 9.71 15.94 -10.04
N LEU A 38 8.43 16.35 -10.00
CA LEU A 38 7.53 16.02 -8.88
C LEU A 38 7.05 14.58 -8.91
N GLY A 39 6.92 13.97 -10.10
CA GLY A 39 6.41 12.59 -10.24
C GLY A 39 7.11 11.59 -9.32
N PRO A 40 8.46 11.47 -9.37
CA PRO A 40 9.21 10.59 -8.49
C PRO A 40 9.03 10.91 -7.01
N ILE A 41 8.98 12.20 -6.65
CA ILE A 41 8.78 12.65 -5.26
C ILE A 41 7.41 12.20 -4.76
N ILE A 42 6.36 12.35 -5.58
CA ILE A 42 5.01 11.88 -5.28
C ILE A 42 5.02 10.37 -5.13
N ILE A 43 5.66 9.62 -6.03
CA ILE A 43 5.74 8.16 -5.94
C ILE A 43 6.42 7.73 -4.63
N LEU A 44 7.52 8.38 -4.26
CA LEU A 44 8.20 8.13 -2.98
C LEU A 44 7.31 8.47 -1.79
N LEU A 45 6.62 9.60 -1.83
CA LEU A 45 5.69 10.02 -0.79
C LEU A 45 4.51 9.06 -0.64
N PHE A 46 3.93 8.56 -1.73
CA PHE A 46 2.82 7.59 -1.63
C PHE A 46 3.31 6.18 -1.27
N SER A 47 4.50 5.77 -1.71
CA SER A 47 5.05 4.44 -1.42
C SER A 47 5.58 4.33 0.00
N PHE A 48 6.32 5.34 0.46
CA PHE A 48 6.98 5.34 1.76
C PHE A 48 6.30 6.23 2.79
N GLY A 49 5.50 7.22 2.38
CA GLY A 49 4.84 8.14 3.29
C GLY A 49 3.95 7.47 4.32
N PRO A 50 3.12 6.47 3.99
CA PRO A 50 2.36 5.74 5.01
C PRO A 50 3.27 5.05 6.04
N ALA A 51 4.33 4.37 5.59
CA ALA A 51 5.28 3.71 6.49
C ALA A 51 6.05 4.71 7.35
N PHE A 52 6.50 5.81 6.76
CA PHE A 52 7.20 6.91 7.45
C PHE A 52 6.28 7.62 8.46
N PHE A 53 5.02 7.85 8.09
CA PHE A 53 4.00 8.42 8.96
C PHE A 53 3.70 7.48 10.13
N ILE A 54 3.58 6.17 9.90
CA ILE A 54 3.44 5.17 10.97
C ILE A 54 4.67 5.16 11.87
N ALA A 55 5.88 5.25 11.31
CA ALA A 55 7.13 5.27 12.07
C ALA A 55 7.28 6.53 12.93
N LEU A 56 6.81 7.68 12.45
CA LEU A 56 6.78 8.94 13.19
C LEU A 56 5.62 9.04 14.19
N SER A 57 4.56 8.26 13.99
CA SER A 57 3.40 8.27 14.88
C SER A 57 3.78 7.67 16.21
N GLU A 58 3.63 8.45 17.29
CA GLU A 58 3.76 7.92 18.64
C GLU A 58 2.76 6.77 18.84
N LYS A 59 3.30 5.57 19.09
CA LYS A 59 2.48 4.42 19.46
C LYS A 59 1.91 4.68 20.86
N LYS A 60 0.62 4.98 20.93
CA LYS A 60 -0.10 5.17 22.20
C LYS A 60 -0.62 3.83 22.73
N PRO A 61 -0.75 3.68 24.05
CA PRO A 61 -1.39 2.50 24.63
C PRO A 61 -2.82 2.33 24.10
N VAL A 62 -3.18 1.09 23.80
CA VAL A 62 -4.51 0.69 23.35
C VAL A 62 -5.39 0.49 24.57
N ASN A 63 -6.41 1.35 24.73
CA ASN A 63 -7.36 1.22 25.83
C ASN A 63 -8.45 0.20 25.48
N LEU A 64 -8.60 -0.82 26.32
CA LEU A 64 -9.57 -1.89 26.18
C LEU A 64 -10.42 -2.02 27.44
N VAL A 65 -11.71 -2.24 27.25
CA VAL A 65 -12.60 -2.63 28.33
C VAL A 65 -12.98 -4.10 28.16
N VAL A 66 -12.81 -4.88 29.22
CA VAL A 66 -13.20 -6.30 29.26
C VAL A 66 -14.30 -6.45 30.28
N VAL A 67 -15.44 -6.96 29.82
CA VAL A 67 -16.62 -7.21 30.65
C VAL A 67 -16.69 -8.70 30.97
N GLU A 68 -16.55 -9.04 32.24
CA GLU A 68 -16.53 -10.41 32.75
C GLU A 68 -17.11 -10.45 34.17
N ASN A 69 -17.89 -11.48 34.49
CA ASN A 69 -18.50 -11.64 35.82
C ASN A 69 -17.70 -12.54 36.78
N THR A 70 -16.80 -13.36 36.28
CA THR A 70 -16.18 -14.43 37.08
C THR A 70 -14.85 -14.07 37.72
N GLY A 71 -14.16 -13.02 37.24
CA GLY A 71 -12.79 -12.67 37.62
C GLY A 71 -11.71 -13.70 37.26
N ARG A 72 -12.10 -14.90 36.80
CA ARG A 72 -11.25 -16.04 36.48
C ARG A 72 -10.27 -15.75 35.35
N LEU A 73 -10.67 -14.98 34.33
CA LEU A 73 -9.79 -14.73 33.19
C LEU A 73 -8.87 -13.53 33.39
N GLN A 74 -9.08 -12.72 34.44
CA GLN A 74 -8.35 -11.47 34.65
C GLN A 74 -6.83 -11.67 34.74
N SER A 75 -6.39 -12.66 35.52
CA SER A 75 -4.96 -12.96 35.72
C SER A 75 -4.27 -13.43 34.43
N GLU A 76 -4.94 -14.29 33.65
CA GLU A 76 -4.42 -14.79 32.37
C GLU A 76 -4.48 -13.72 31.27
N PHE A 77 -5.51 -12.87 31.26
CA PHE A 77 -5.57 -11.71 30.37
C PHE A 77 -4.38 -10.78 30.59
N GLN A 78 -4.05 -10.46 31.83
CA GLN A 78 -2.91 -9.58 32.12
C GLN A 78 -1.58 -10.17 31.63
N LYS A 79 -1.39 -11.49 31.74
CA LYS A 79 -0.21 -12.18 31.20
C LYS A 79 -0.17 -12.14 29.67
N VAL A 80 -1.28 -12.49 29.02
CA VAL A 80 -1.35 -12.59 27.55
C VAL A 80 -1.29 -11.22 26.89
N PHE A 81 -1.68 -10.14 27.56
CA PHE A 81 -1.64 -8.76 27.04
C PHE A 81 -0.54 -7.90 27.69
N SER A 82 0.53 -8.54 28.17
CA SER A 82 1.68 -7.87 28.81
C SER A 82 2.68 -7.21 27.83
N ASP A 83 2.36 -7.18 26.54
CA ASP A 83 3.17 -6.52 25.51
C ASP A 83 3.56 -5.09 25.92
N THR A 84 4.81 -4.71 25.69
CA THR A 84 5.29 -3.34 25.86
C THR A 84 5.51 -2.65 24.51
N LEU A 85 5.30 -1.35 24.49
CA LEU A 85 5.72 -0.47 23.43
C LEU A 85 7.25 -0.32 23.43
N GLU A 86 7.81 0.20 22.33
CA GLU A 86 9.26 0.43 22.19
C GLU A 86 9.83 1.36 23.28
N ASN A 87 8.98 2.23 23.85
CA ASN A 87 9.31 3.11 24.96
C ASN A 87 9.10 2.47 26.35
N GLY A 88 8.83 1.17 26.43
CA GLY A 88 8.65 0.42 27.67
C GLY A 88 7.27 0.55 28.33
N MET A 89 6.37 1.41 27.83
CA MET A 89 5.00 1.50 28.35
C MET A 89 4.16 0.27 27.97
N PRO A 90 3.16 -0.13 28.77
CA PRO A 90 2.22 -1.18 28.38
C PRO A 90 1.51 -0.82 27.07
N ARG A 91 1.53 -1.74 26.11
CA ARG A 91 0.83 -1.60 24.83
C ARG A 91 -0.67 -1.62 25.00
N PHE A 92 -1.17 -2.34 26.01
CA PHE A 92 -2.59 -2.46 26.32
C PHE A 92 -2.86 -1.91 27.72
N ARG A 93 -3.89 -1.05 27.83
CA ARG A 93 -4.47 -0.62 29.10
C ARG A 93 -5.84 -1.25 29.20
N ILE A 94 -5.96 -2.26 30.05
CA ILE A 94 -7.18 -3.07 30.17
C ILE A 94 -7.91 -2.68 31.45
N THR A 95 -9.16 -2.26 31.29
CA THR A 95 -10.09 -2.01 32.39
C THR A 95 -11.09 -3.15 32.46
N PHE A 96 -11.15 -3.84 33.58
CA PHE A 96 -12.14 -4.90 33.82
C PHE A 96 -13.38 -4.31 34.50
N MET A 97 -14.55 -4.84 34.15
CA MET A 97 -15.82 -4.54 34.83
C MET A 97 -16.77 -5.71 34.74
N ASP A 98 -17.75 -5.76 35.65
CA ASP A 98 -18.82 -6.75 35.60
C ASP A 98 -19.95 -6.33 34.63
N SER A 99 -20.85 -7.26 34.33
CA SER A 99 -21.97 -7.03 33.40
C SER A 99 -22.96 -5.98 33.88
N LEU A 100 -23.17 -5.80 35.19
CA LEU A 100 -24.08 -4.79 35.73
C LEU A 100 -23.49 -3.39 35.55
N THR A 101 -22.21 -3.24 35.88
CA THR A 101 -21.44 -2.00 35.65
C THR A 101 -21.40 -1.65 34.17
N PHE A 102 -21.20 -2.65 33.28
CA PHE A 102 -21.23 -2.43 31.84
C PHE A 102 -22.60 -1.92 31.37
N GLN A 103 -23.70 -2.53 31.83
CA GLN A 103 -25.05 -2.07 31.48
C GLN A 103 -25.31 -0.63 31.92
N GLN A 104 -24.86 -0.25 33.12
CA GLN A 104 -25.01 1.12 33.63
C GLN A 104 -24.18 2.14 32.84
N LYS A 105 -22.99 1.77 32.38
CA LYS A 105 -22.05 2.66 31.67
C LYS A 105 -22.04 2.49 30.15
N GLN A 106 -22.93 1.68 29.58
CA GLN A 106 -22.88 1.28 28.18
C GLN A 106 -22.83 2.50 27.24
N ASN A 107 -23.70 3.48 27.46
CA ASN A 107 -23.77 4.70 26.64
C ASN A 107 -22.47 5.52 26.72
N GLU A 108 -21.87 5.63 27.91
CA GLU A 108 -20.60 6.33 28.11
C GLU A 108 -19.47 5.61 27.38
N LEU A 109 -19.40 4.28 27.47
CA LEU A 109 -18.38 3.48 26.80
C LEU A 109 -18.50 3.56 25.28
N PHE A 110 -19.72 3.58 24.76
CA PHE A 110 -19.97 3.72 23.32
C PHE A 110 -19.60 5.11 22.81
N ASP A 111 -19.91 6.17 23.56
CA ASP A 111 -19.44 7.53 23.26
C ASP A 111 -17.90 7.61 23.28
N GLN A 112 -17.24 6.92 24.22
CA GLN A 112 -15.77 6.83 24.25
C GLN A 112 -15.18 6.04 23.07
N LEU A 113 -15.87 5.01 22.56
CA LEU A 113 -15.49 4.30 21.33
C LEU A 113 -15.59 5.24 20.12
N GLU A 114 -16.69 5.97 19.98
CA GLU A 114 -16.90 6.92 18.88
C GLU A 114 -15.85 8.05 18.88
N LYS A 115 -15.52 8.58 20.06
CA LYS A 115 -14.47 9.59 20.26
C LYS A 115 -13.05 9.01 20.13
N GLY A 116 -12.90 7.69 19.98
CA GLY A 116 -11.60 7.02 19.83
C GLY A 116 -10.75 7.00 21.11
N LYS A 117 -11.34 7.28 22.28
CA LYS A 117 -10.67 7.14 23.58
C LYS A 117 -10.50 5.67 23.97
N LEU A 118 -11.47 4.85 23.61
CA LEU A 118 -11.43 3.39 23.73
C LEU A 118 -11.25 2.76 22.35
N LYS A 119 -10.43 1.71 22.28
CA LYS A 119 -10.28 0.93 21.04
C LYS A 119 -11.41 -0.08 20.88
N ALA A 120 -11.74 -0.77 21.96
CA ALA A 120 -12.80 -1.77 21.97
C ALA A 120 -13.35 -2.07 23.37
N VAL A 121 -14.58 -2.56 23.40
CA VAL A 121 -15.21 -3.21 24.55
C VAL A 121 -15.46 -4.68 24.19
N VAL A 122 -14.96 -5.60 25.01
CA VAL A 122 -15.10 -7.04 24.81
C VAL A 122 -15.97 -7.60 25.93
N VAL A 123 -17.13 -8.14 25.58
CA VAL A 123 -18.04 -8.78 26.53
C VAL A 123 -17.86 -10.28 26.47
N ILE A 124 -17.43 -10.86 27.59
CA ILE A 124 -17.14 -12.28 27.75
C ILE A 124 -18.20 -12.89 28.67
N PRO A 125 -19.26 -13.49 28.10
CA PRO A 125 -20.28 -14.14 28.91
C PRO A 125 -19.72 -15.39 29.60
N SER A 126 -20.30 -15.81 30.73
CA SER A 126 -19.92 -17.07 31.40
C SER A 126 -20.09 -18.30 30.50
N THR A 127 -20.96 -18.22 29.50
CA THR A 127 -21.15 -19.26 28.47
C THR A 127 -19.99 -19.35 27.48
N ILE A 128 -18.95 -18.50 27.57
CA ILE A 128 -17.76 -18.56 26.71
C ILE A 128 -17.09 -19.95 26.75
N PHE A 129 -17.14 -20.62 27.91
CA PHE A 129 -16.51 -21.91 28.11
C PHE A 129 -17.18 -23.04 27.32
N SER A 130 -18.49 -22.93 27.05
CA SER A 130 -19.23 -23.90 26.23
C SER A 130 -19.44 -23.42 24.79
N SER A 131 -19.82 -22.16 24.60
CA SER A 131 -20.22 -21.60 23.31
C SER A 131 -19.05 -21.08 22.46
N GLY A 132 -17.94 -20.67 23.10
CA GLY A 132 -16.83 -20.00 22.43
C GLY A 132 -17.16 -18.61 21.87
N LYS A 133 -18.30 -18.01 22.24
CA LYS A 133 -18.74 -16.71 21.74
C LYS A 133 -18.49 -15.58 22.74
N ALA A 134 -17.82 -14.53 22.27
CA ALA A 134 -17.68 -13.24 22.94
C ALA A 134 -18.22 -12.13 22.00
N ILE A 135 -18.64 -11.01 22.57
CA ILE A 135 -19.14 -9.86 21.80
C ILE A 135 -18.07 -8.79 21.78
N TYR A 136 -17.78 -8.27 20.59
CA TYR A 136 -16.79 -7.23 20.36
C TYR A 136 -17.47 -5.95 19.86
N TYR A 137 -17.34 -4.86 20.62
CA TYR A 137 -17.81 -3.53 20.24
C TYR A 137 -16.61 -2.64 19.90
N SER A 138 -16.67 -1.96 18.75
CA SER A 138 -15.63 -1.02 18.31
C SER A 138 -16.20 0.03 17.37
N LYS A 139 -15.44 1.12 17.15
CA LYS A 139 -15.78 2.16 16.17
C LYS A 139 -15.71 1.68 14.72
N SER A 140 -14.80 0.74 14.41
CA SER A 140 -14.61 0.26 13.05
C SER A 140 -14.37 -1.24 13.02
N ALA A 141 -15.18 -1.95 12.23
CA ALA A 141 -15.01 -3.37 11.95
C ALA A 141 -13.90 -3.67 10.91
N SER A 142 -13.23 -2.65 10.38
CA SER A 142 -12.20 -2.81 9.32
C SER A 142 -10.78 -3.12 9.84
N ASP A 143 -10.56 -3.07 11.16
CA ASP A 143 -9.25 -3.39 11.76
C ASP A 143 -9.08 -4.91 11.94
N ILE A 144 -9.01 -5.61 10.81
CA ILE A 144 -9.02 -7.08 10.74
C ILE A 144 -7.84 -7.68 11.50
N ASP A 145 -6.65 -7.06 11.41
CA ASP A 145 -5.45 -7.53 12.09
C ASP A 145 -5.59 -7.42 13.60
N PHE A 146 -6.10 -6.29 14.10
CA PHE A 146 -6.37 -6.11 15.52
C PHE A 146 -7.41 -7.10 16.04
N ILE A 147 -8.53 -7.26 15.32
CA ILE A 147 -9.61 -8.19 15.68
C ILE A 147 -9.09 -9.63 15.71
N SER A 148 -8.30 -10.03 14.70
CA SER A 148 -7.72 -11.38 14.62
C SER A 148 -6.75 -11.65 15.76
N ASN A 149 -5.85 -10.69 16.06
CA ASN A 149 -4.91 -10.82 17.16
C ASN A 149 -5.63 -10.85 18.53
N LEU A 150 -6.63 -10.00 18.73
CA LEU A 150 -7.46 -9.99 19.94
C LEU A 150 -8.19 -11.33 20.12
N LYS A 151 -8.80 -11.85 19.04
CA LYS A 151 -9.47 -13.16 19.03
C LYS A 151 -8.52 -14.29 19.39
N GLU A 152 -7.33 -14.31 18.80
CA GLU A 152 -6.31 -15.33 19.08
C GLU A 152 -5.88 -15.29 20.55
N ARG A 153 -5.54 -14.11 21.06
CA ARG A 153 -5.16 -13.90 22.47
C ARG A 153 -6.29 -14.29 23.43
N LEU A 154 -7.52 -13.85 23.18
CA LEU A 154 -8.69 -14.23 23.97
C LEU A 154 -8.92 -15.75 23.93
N SER A 155 -8.78 -16.37 22.75
CA SER A 155 -8.92 -17.83 22.60
C SER A 155 -7.86 -18.55 23.43
N ASN A 156 -6.62 -18.06 23.46
CA ASN A 156 -5.55 -18.60 24.29
C ASN A 156 -5.88 -18.50 25.78
N VAL A 157 -6.38 -17.35 26.24
CA VAL A 157 -6.81 -17.16 27.64
C VAL A 157 -7.94 -18.13 28.00
N VAL A 158 -9.00 -18.19 27.20
CA VAL A 158 -10.17 -19.05 27.43
C VAL A 158 -9.77 -20.54 27.39
N ASN A 159 -8.93 -20.95 26.43
CA ASN A 159 -8.51 -22.34 26.30
C ASN A 159 -7.60 -22.79 27.46
N ARG A 160 -6.70 -21.92 27.94
CA ARG A 160 -5.89 -22.21 29.14
C ARG A 160 -6.78 -22.45 30.35
N GLU A 161 -7.81 -21.64 30.53
CA GLU A 161 -8.75 -21.80 31.63
C GLU A 161 -9.62 -23.06 31.48
N LYS A 162 -10.07 -23.40 30.26
CA LYS A 162 -10.75 -24.69 29.98
C LYS A 162 -9.86 -25.89 30.33
N MET A 163 -8.58 -25.86 29.97
CA MET A 163 -7.63 -26.92 30.28
C MET A 163 -7.49 -27.09 31.79
N ARG A 164 -7.33 -26.00 32.55
CA ARG A 164 -7.28 -26.03 34.02
C ARG A 164 -8.54 -26.66 34.62
N GLN A 165 -9.72 -26.28 34.12
CA GLN A 165 -11.00 -26.84 34.57
C GLN A 165 -11.14 -28.33 34.25
N ALA A 166 -10.50 -28.80 33.17
CA ALA A 166 -10.43 -30.21 32.79
C ALA A 166 -9.31 -30.98 33.50
N GLY A 167 -8.54 -30.36 34.39
CA GLY A 167 -7.40 -30.99 35.07
C GLY A 167 -6.16 -31.19 34.17
N VAL A 168 -6.11 -30.52 33.03
CA VAL A 168 -4.99 -30.58 32.08
C VAL A 168 -4.06 -29.39 32.33
N ASP A 169 -2.76 -29.63 32.49
CA ASP A 169 -1.76 -28.57 32.59
C ASP A 169 -1.60 -27.84 31.23
N PRO A 170 -1.98 -26.56 31.12
CA PRO A 170 -1.87 -25.83 29.86
C PRO A 170 -0.42 -25.69 29.36
N LEU A 171 0.56 -25.65 30.27
CA LEU A 171 1.97 -25.51 29.91
C LEU A 171 2.52 -26.78 29.26
N LEU A 172 2.03 -27.95 29.68
CA LEU A 172 2.37 -29.22 29.05
C LEU A 172 1.83 -29.29 27.62
N VAL A 173 0.57 -28.93 27.42
CA VAL A 173 -0.06 -28.92 26.08
C VAL A 173 0.65 -27.97 25.14
N GLU A 174 1.02 -26.77 25.60
CA GLU A 174 1.74 -25.78 24.79
C GLU A 174 3.12 -26.30 24.33
N ARG A 175 3.86 -26.97 25.20
CA ARG A 175 5.15 -27.60 24.85
C ARG A 175 4.97 -28.70 23.79
N LEU A 176 3.94 -29.53 23.94
CA LEU A 176 3.64 -30.62 23.02
C LEU A 176 3.02 -30.15 21.70
N SER A 177 2.38 -28.98 21.69
CA SER A 177 1.66 -28.41 20.54
C SER A 177 2.44 -27.32 19.81
N THR A 178 3.77 -27.38 19.85
CA THR A 178 4.62 -26.36 19.22
C THR A 178 4.29 -26.25 17.72
N PRO A 179 3.81 -25.09 17.23
CA PRO A 179 3.35 -24.97 15.86
C PRO A 179 4.53 -25.09 14.88
N VAL A 180 4.36 -25.91 13.83
CA VAL A 180 5.35 -26.04 12.75
C VAL A 180 5.31 -24.78 11.88
N LYS A 181 6.40 -24.01 11.92
CA LYS A 181 6.56 -22.83 11.05
C LYS A 181 7.09 -23.27 9.69
N LEU A 182 6.27 -23.08 8.65
CA LEU A 182 6.71 -23.31 7.28
C LEU A 182 7.54 -22.11 6.79
N GLU A 183 8.81 -22.36 6.45
CA GLU A 183 9.62 -21.39 5.71
C GLU A 183 9.33 -21.53 4.21
N THR A 184 8.64 -20.55 3.64
CA THR A 184 8.43 -20.51 2.19
C THR A 184 9.71 -20.12 1.48
N ARG A 185 10.25 -21.01 0.65
CA ARG A 185 11.37 -20.74 -0.25
C ARG A 185 10.93 -20.95 -1.69
N LYS A 186 11.25 -20.00 -2.57
CA LYS A 186 10.93 -20.08 -4.00
C LYS A 186 12.07 -20.79 -4.72
N VAL A 187 11.76 -21.89 -5.40
CA VAL A 187 12.71 -22.59 -6.25
C VAL A 187 12.55 -22.08 -7.68
N GLN A 188 13.62 -21.55 -8.27
CA GLN A 188 13.61 -21.13 -9.67
C GLN A 188 14.97 -21.46 -10.31
N LYS A 189 14.96 -22.25 -11.41
CA LYS A 189 16.17 -22.65 -12.17
C LYS A 189 17.34 -23.17 -11.29
N GLY A 190 17.04 -23.97 -10.27
CA GLY A 190 18.06 -24.58 -9.41
C GLY A 190 18.61 -23.70 -8.30
N SER A 191 18.19 -22.43 -8.18
CA SER A 191 18.44 -21.61 -6.99
C SER A 191 17.20 -21.53 -6.09
N VAL A 192 17.46 -21.51 -4.77
CA VAL A 192 16.45 -21.41 -3.72
C VAL A 192 16.52 -20.01 -3.12
N GLN A 193 15.58 -19.15 -3.51
CA GLN A 193 15.53 -17.76 -3.05
C GLN A 193 14.51 -17.59 -1.91
N LYS A 194 14.83 -16.71 -0.95
CA LYS A 194 13.82 -16.21 -0.01
C LYS A 194 12.78 -15.41 -0.80
N SER A 195 11.53 -15.86 -0.78
CA SER A 195 10.48 -15.23 -1.57
C SER A 195 9.98 -13.97 -0.84
N ASN A 196 10.41 -12.78 -1.27
CA ASN A 196 9.79 -11.53 -0.81
C ASN A 196 8.57 -11.16 -1.68
N VAL A 197 7.61 -12.10 -1.77
CA VAL A 197 6.48 -12.03 -2.72
C VAL A 197 5.71 -10.73 -2.56
N GLY A 198 5.46 -10.29 -1.31
CA GLY A 198 4.74 -9.06 -1.03
C GLY A 198 5.43 -7.81 -1.58
N GLN A 199 6.76 -7.73 -1.47
CA GLN A 199 7.51 -6.58 -1.99
C GLN A 199 7.56 -6.55 -3.52
N VAL A 200 7.74 -7.70 -4.16
CA VAL A 200 7.70 -7.82 -5.62
C VAL A 200 6.31 -7.45 -6.15
N TRP A 201 5.25 -7.92 -5.49
CA TRP A 201 3.87 -7.60 -5.85
C TRP A 201 3.58 -6.11 -5.70
N ALA A 202 4.01 -5.49 -4.60
CA ALA A 202 3.86 -4.06 -4.38
C ALA A 202 4.58 -3.22 -5.44
N MET A 203 5.83 -3.58 -5.78
CA MET A 203 6.57 -2.89 -6.86
C MET A 203 5.90 -3.05 -8.23
N ALA A 204 5.46 -4.27 -8.57
CA ALA A 204 4.75 -4.53 -9.82
C ALA A 204 3.43 -3.74 -9.90
N PHE A 205 2.69 -3.68 -8.79
CA PHE A 205 1.45 -2.92 -8.70
C PHE A 205 1.68 -1.41 -8.90
N VAL A 206 2.65 -0.82 -8.19
CA VAL A 206 3.01 0.61 -8.34
C VAL A 206 3.41 0.91 -9.78
N PHE A 207 4.27 0.08 -10.38
CA PHE A 207 4.71 0.26 -11.75
C PHE A 207 3.55 0.17 -12.75
N THR A 208 2.66 -0.81 -12.57
CA THR A 208 1.46 -0.98 -13.42
C THR A 208 0.52 0.21 -13.28
N MET A 209 0.30 0.70 -12.06
CA MET A 209 -0.54 1.86 -11.81
C MET A 209 0.06 3.14 -12.42
N MET A 210 1.39 3.29 -12.38
CA MET A 210 2.09 4.39 -13.05
C MET A 210 1.93 4.32 -14.57
N LEU A 211 2.11 3.14 -15.18
CA LEU A 211 1.91 2.93 -16.61
C LEU A 211 0.46 3.28 -17.01
N TYR A 212 -0.51 2.88 -16.19
CA TYR A 212 -1.90 3.19 -16.43
C TYR A 212 -2.18 4.70 -16.37
N MET A 213 -1.75 5.37 -15.30
CA MET A 213 -1.97 6.81 -15.12
C MET A 213 -1.34 7.65 -16.22
N THR A 214 -0.07 7.39 -16.54
CA THR A 214 0.64 8.10 -17.61
C THR A 214 0.02 7.83 -18.97
N SER A 215 -0.45 6.61 -19.26
CA SER A 215 -1.15 6.30 -20.50
C SER A 215 -2.39 7.19 -20.66
N ILE A 216 -3.15 7.41 -19.59
CA ILE A 216 -4.30 8.33 -19.60
C ILE A 216 -3.83 9.78 -19.81
N PHE A 217 -2.79 10.23 -19.10
CA PHE A 217 -2.27 11.61 -19.23
C PHE A 217 -1.75 11.92 -20.64
N TYR A 218 -0.95 11.04 -21.23
CA TYR A 218 -0.44 11.23 -22.59
C TYR A 218 -1.52 11.00 -23.65
N GLY A 219 -2.46 10.07 -23.43
CA GLY A 219 -3.66 9.94 -24.28
C GLY A 219 -4.45 11.25 -24.34
N ASN A 220 -4.66 11.89 -23.20
CA ASN A 220 -5.27 13.22 -23.13
C ASN A 220 -4.42 14.30 -23.81
N ALA A 221 -3.08 14.23 -23.70
CA ALA A 221 -2.18 15.17 -24.37
C ALA A 221 -2.25 15.04 -25.90
N VAL A 222 -2.36 13.81 -26.44
CA VAL A 222 -2.58 13.56 -27.87
C VAL A 222 -3.94 14.13 -28.29
N MET A 223 -5.00 13.82 -27.55
CA MET A 223 -6.36 14.32 -27.85
C MET A 223 -6.40 15.85 -27.92
N ARG A 224 -5.88 16.53 -26.89
CA ARG A 224 -5.81 18.00 -26.87
C ARG A 224 -4.95 18.55 -28.01
N GLY A 225 -3.83 17.90 -28.28
CA GLY A 225 -2.97 18.28 -29.40
C GLY A 225 -3.67 18.18 -30.77
N VAL A 226 -4.56 17.21 -30.97
CA VAL A 226 -5.37 17.10 -32.20
C VAL A 226 -6.45 18.19 -32.25
N LEU A 227 -7.09 18.50 -31.12
CA LEU A 227 -8.09 19.57 -31.04
C LEU A 227 -7.50 20.95 -31.35
N GLU A 228 -6.34 21.28 -30.77
CA GLU A 228 -5.61 22.52 -31.05
C GLU A 228 -5.31 22.65 -32.54
N GLU A 229 -4.89 21.54 -33.17
CA GLU A 229 -4.56 21.48 -34.60
C GLU A 229 -5.78 21.76 -35.49
N LYS A 230 -6.94 21.23 -35.10
CA LYS A 230 -8.20 21.43 -35.82
C LYS A 230 -8.70 22.88 -35.77
N THR A 231 -8.30 23.64 -34.76
CA THR A 231 -8.73 25.03 -34.55
C THR A 231 -7.70 26.09 -34.99
N SER A 232 -6.52 25.67 -35.46
CA SER A 232 -5.40 26.58 -35.69
C SER A 232 -5.23 26.98 -37.15
N ARG A 233 -5.31 28.29 -37.42
CA ARG A 233 -5.10 28.87 -38.76
C ARG A 233 -3.72 28.57 -39.36
N ILE A 234 -2.70 28.39 -38.51
CA ILE A 234 -1.34 28.04 -38.92
C ILE A 234 -1.29 26.63 -39.53
N VAL A 235 -2.17 25.75 -39.07
CA VAL A 235 -2.24 24.34 -39.49
C VAL A 235 -2.91 24.22 -40.85
N GLU A 236 -3.95 25.02 -41.11
CA GLU A 236 -4.58 25.07 -42.44
C GLU A 236 -3.54 25.41 -43.53
N ILE A 237 -2.65 26.36 -43.23
CA ILE A 237 -1.53 26.72 -44.10
C ILE A 237 -0.51 25.57 -44.18
N LEU A 238 -0.17 24.89 -43.08
CA LEU A 238 0.74 23.74 -43.11
C LEU A 238 0.19 22.56 -43.90
N LEU A 239 -1.11 22.27 -43.81
CA LEU A 239 -1.77 21.19 -44.54
C LEU A 239 -1.79 21.42 -46.06
N SER A 240 -1.65 22.68 -46.51
CA SER A 240 -1.40 22.98 -47.93
C SER A 240 -0.05 22.45 -48.44
N SER A 241 0.87 22.11 -47.53
CA SER A 241 2.25 21.68 -47.84
C SER A 241 2.61 20.27 -47.32
N ILE A 242 1.77 19.65 -46.47
CA ILE A 242 2.01 18.37 -45.81
C ILE A 242 0.69 17.58 -45.66
N ASN A 243 0.71 16.26 -45.88
CA ASN A 243 -0.47 15.40 -45.69
C ASN A 243 -0.88 15.33 -44.19
N ALA A 244 -2.18 15.41 -43.92
CA ALA A 244 -2.77 15.28 -42.58
C ALA A 244 -2.34 14.01 -41.83
N PHE A 245 -2.18 12.88 -42.52
CA PHE A 245 -1.71 11.64 -41.89
C PHE A 245 -0.26 11.77 -41.37
N GLN A 246 0.63 12.41 -42.14
CA GLN A 246 2.02 12.64 -41.73
C GLN A 246 2.10 13.55 -40.50
N LEU A 247 1.21 14.54 -40.43
CA LEU A 247 1.08 15.45 -39.30
C LEU A 247 0.63 14.71 -38.03
N MET A 248 -0.42 13.89 -38.13
CA MET A 248 -0.92 13.11 -37.00
C MET A 248 0.08 12.06 -36.53
N LEU A 249 0.71 11.34 -37.46
CA LEU A 249 1.71 10.32 -37.14
C LEU A 249 2.93 10.95 -36.45
N GLY A 250 3.44 12.07 -36.98
CA GLY A 250 4.54 12.82 -36.35
C GLY A 250 4.18 13.32 -34.94
N LYS A 251 2.93 13.74 -34.73
CA LYS A 251 2.45 14.18 -33.41
C LYS A 251 2.35 13.04 -32.40
N ILE A 252 1.76 11.90 -32.78
CA ILE A 252 1.64 10.73 -31.91
C ILE A 252 3.03 10.22 -31.52
N ILE A 253 3.94 10.08 -32.49
CA ILE A 253 5.32 9.63 -32.23
C ILE A 253 6.05 10.65 -31.34
N GLY A 254 5.90 11.95 -31.61
CA GLY A 254 6.51 13.01 -30.81
C GLY A 254 6.07 12.95 -29.35
N ILE A 255 4.76 12.88 -29.09
CA ILE A 255 4.21 12.82 -27.72
C ILE A 255 4.60 11.50 -27.04
N GLY A 256 4.58 10.37 -27.77
CA GLY A 256 5.03 9.09 -27.24
C GLY A 256 6.50 9.11 -26.82
N LEU A 257 7.38 9.69 -27.64
CA LEU A 257 8.80 9.84 -27.33
C LEU A 257 9.04 10.74 -26.11
N VAL A 258 8.24 11.80 -25.93
CA VAL A 258 8.30 12.65 -24.73
C VAL A 258 8.01 11.83 -23.47
N GLY A 259 7.01 10.95 -23.52
CA GLY A 259 6.70 10.02 -22.42
C GLY A 259 7.84 9.05 -22.13
N LEU A 260 8.45 8.47 -23.17
CA LEU A 260 9.61 7.58 -23.02
C LEU A 260 10.82 8.29 -22.41
N ILE A 261 11.08 9.55 -22.80
CA ILE A 261 12.13 10.39 -22.20
C ILE A 261 11.86 10.61 -20.71
N GLN A 262 10.61 10.90 -20.34
CA GLN A 262 10.22 11.07 -18.94
C GLN A 262 10.46 9.79 -18.13
N TYR A 263 10.15 8.62 -18.69
CA TYR A 263 10.45 7.34 -18.04
C TYR A 263 11.92 7.02 -17.92
N LEU A 264 12.72 7.32 -18.95
CA LEU A 264 14.17 7.17 -18.88
C LEU A 264 14.74 8.05 -17.76
N PHE A 265 14.25 9.29 -17.64
CA PHE A 265 14.66 10.18 -16.56
C PHE A 265 14.30 9.63 -15.18
N TRP A 266 13.08 9.11 -15.00
CA TRP A 266 12.67 8.46 -13.75
C TRP A 266 13.47 7.20 -13.43
N GLY A 267 13.76 6.38 -14.44
CA GLY A 267 14.62 5.20 -14.29
C GLY A 267 16.03 5.57 -13.84
N LEU A 268 16.63 6.60 -14.45
CA LEU A 268 17.94 7.12 -14.05
C LEU A 268 17.93 7.68 -12.62
N MET A 269 16.91 8.48 -12.26
CA MET A 269 16.75 8.95 -10.88
C MET A 269 16.61 7.80 -9.89
N GLY A 270 15.86 6.75 -10.25
CA GLY A 270 15.71 5.55 -9.44
C GLY A 270 17.04 4.82 -9.22
N ILE A 271 17.84 4.64 -10.28
CA ILE A 271 19.17 4.03 -10.20
C ILE A 271 20.10 4.88 -9.32
N VAL A 272 20.16 6.19 -9.55
CA VAL A 272 20.99 7.11 -8.76
C VAL A 272 20.57 7.09 -7.29
N GLY A 273 19.27 7.14 -7.01
CA GLY A 273 18.72 7.04 -5.66
C GLY A 273 19.08 5.71 -4.99
N PHE A 274 18.96 4.60 -5.71
CA PHE A 274 19.36 3.28 -5.21
C PHE A 274 20.85 3.23 -4.88
N VAL A 275 21.71 3.72 -5.78
CA VAL A 275 23.17 3.77 -5.57
C VAL A 275 23.49 4.63 -4.34
N LEU A 276 22.91 5.82 -4.20
CA LEU A 276 23.13 6.71 -3.05
C LEU A 276 22.73 6.07 -1.73
N VAL A 277 21.56 5.43 -1.67
CA VAL A 277 21.11 4.70 -0.49
C VAL A 277 22.06 3.53 -0.21
N SER A 278 22.53 2.84 -1.24
CA SER A 278 23.40 1.67 -1.09
C SER A 278 24.78 2.00 -0.51
N VAL A 279 25.33 3.15 -0.90
CA VAL A 279 26.59 3.67 -0.36
C VAL A 279 26.41 4.21 1.06
N SER A 280 25.29 4.89 1.33
CA SER A 280 25.06 5.56 2.63
C SER A 280 24.63 4.60 3.73
N LYS A 281 23.89 3.54 3.40
CA LYS A 281 23.39 2.54 4.34
C LYS A 281 23.52 1.14 3.75
N PRO A 282 24.73 0.53 3.77
CA PRO A 282 24.95 -0.80 3.21
C PRO A 282 24.06 -1.88 3.85
N GLU A 283 23.61 -1.70 5.10
CA GLU A 283 22.64 -2.60 5.72
C GLU A 283 21.22 -2.51 5.13
N PHE A 284 20.81 -1.34 4.63
CA PHE A 284 19.51 -1.16 3.97
C PHE A 284 19.43 -1.93 2.65
N VAL A 285 20.56 -2.08 1.97
CA VAL A 285 20.69 -2.90 0.76
C VAL A 285 20.45 -4.37 1.05
N LYS A 286 20.84 -4.88 2.23
CA LYS A 286 20.55 -6.27 2.62
C LYS A 286 19.04 -6.55 2.76
N TYR A 287 18.23 -5.53 3.06
CA TYR A 287 16.76 -5.66 3.10
C TYR A 287 16.11 -5.57 1.71
N LEU A 288 16.79 -4.95 0.73
CA LEU A 288 16.33 -4.79 -0.65
C LEU A 288 16.94 -5.80 -1.64
N GLN A 289 18.06 -6.43 -1.28
CA GLN A 289 18.64 -7.54 -2.01
C GLN A 289 17.70 -8.73 -1.89
N VAL A 290 16.83 -8.86 -2.89
CA VAL A 290 16.36 -10.16 -3.35
C VAL A 290 17.64 -10.93 -3.70
N GLN A 291 18.15 -11.72 -2.75
CA GLN A 291 19.26 -12.62 -3.03
C GLN A 291 18.83 -13.55 -4.17
N PRO A 292 19.62 -13.69 -5.25
CA PRO A 292 19.32 -14.57 -6.37
C PRO A 292 19.34 -16.06 -6.00
#